data_AF-A0A7C6AMX8-F1
#
_entry.id   AF-A0A7C6AMX8-F1
#
_cell.length_a   1.000
_cell.length_b   1.000
_cell.length_c   1.000
_cell.angle_alpha   90.00
_cell.angle_beta   90.00
_cell.angle_gamma   90.00
#
_symmetry.space_group_name_H-M   'P 1'
#
loop_
_entity.id
_entity.type
_entity.pdbx_description
1 polymer ?
#
loop_
_entity_poly.entity_id
_entity_poly.type
_entity_poly.pdbx_seq_one_letter_code
_entity_poly.pdbx_strand_id
1 'polypeptide(L)'
;MRRMWLFILLFNSIFSIYANNQSFKPLLDSAFKAYQQGHYEHCIQFYQKIEQQGYTSAYMYYNMGNAYFRSNQIAKAILYYERALRLNPSDIDIQHNLQFANTFVTDKISELPKPF
;
A
#
# COMPACT_ATOMS: atom_id res chain seq x y z
N MET A 1 11.97 -31.44 -34.65
CA MET A 1 13.07 -31.03 -33.74
C MET A 1 13.01 -29.55 -33.33
N ARG A 2 13.05 -28.55 -34.24
CA ARG A 2 13.03 -27.10 -33.87
C ARG A 2 11.75 -26.59 -33.18
N ARG A 3 10.59 -27.20 -33.45
CA ARG A 3 9.30 -26.80 -32.84
C ARG A 3 9.21 -27.12 -31.34
N MET A 4 9.96 -28.12 -30.85
CA MET A 4 9.94 -28.54 -29.44
C MET A 4 10.68 -27.55 -28.52
N TRP A 5 11.71 -26.87 -29.04
CA TRP A 5 12.45 -25.82 -28.33
C TRP A 5 11.65 -24.54 -28.13
N LEU A 6 10.77 -24.20 -29.09
CA LEU A 6 9.88 -23.04 -28.97
C LEU A 6 8.82 -23.23 -27.87
N PHE A 7 8.33 -24.46 -27.67
CA PHE A 7 7.42 -24.78 -26.56
C PHE A 7 8.11 -24.72 -25.19
N ILE A 8 9.37 -25.18 -25.09
CA ILE A 8 10.15 -25.12 -23.84
C ILE A 8 10.51 -23.68 -23.45
N LEU A 9 10.82 -22.82 -24.44
CA LEU A 9 11.10 -21.40 -24.22
C LEU A 9 9.85 -20.60 -23.80
N LEU A 10 8.69 -20.90 -24.39
CA LEU A 10 7.41 -20.30 -24.00
C LEU A 10 6.95 -20.77 -22.61
N PHE A 11 7.19 -22.04 -22.26
CA PHE A 11 6.87 -22.58 -20.93
C PHE A 11 7.73 -21.94 -19.81
N ASN A 12 9.01 -21.67 -20.07
CA ASN A 12 9.89 -20.97 -19.12
C ASN A 12 9.50 -19.50 -18.92
N SER A 13 9.06 -18.81 -19.97
CA SER A 13 8.66 -17.40 -19.87
C SER A 13 7.33 -17.21 -19.14
N ILE A 14 6.43 -18.19 -19.22
CA ILE A 14 5.20 -18.21 -18.43
C ILE A 14 5.49 -18.52 -16.95
N PHE A 15 6.45 -19.40 -16.65
CA PHE A 15 6.85 -19.75 -15.27
C PHE A 15 7.43 -18.56 -14.48
N SER A 16 8.16 -17.65 -15.14
CA SER A 16 8.69 -16.43 -14.52
C SER A 16 7.61 -15.43 -14.09
N ILE A 17 6.43 -15.44 -14.73
CA ILE A 17 5.33 -14.54 -14.38
C ILE A 17 4.65 -15.00 -13.08
N TYR A 18 4.57 -16.32 -12.83
CA TYR A 18 3.96 -16.87 -11.62
C TYR A 18 4.86 -16.78 -10.36
N ALA A 19 6.18 -16.74 -10.53
CA ALA A 19 7.13 -16.69 -9.41
C ALA A 19 7.11 -15.36 -8.62
N ASN A 20 6.60 -14.28 -9.21
CA ASN A 20 6.62 -12.95 -8.59
C ASN A 20 5.52 -12.69 -7.55
N ASN A 21 4.53 -13.57 -7.40
CA ASN A 21 3.42 -13.36 -6.46
C ASN A 21 3.77 -13.66 -4.98
N GLN A 22 5.00 -14.07 -4.66
CA GLN A 22 5.41 -14.44 -3.29
C GLN A 22 6.45 -13.51 -2.64
N SER A 23 6.94 -12.46 -3.30
CA SER A 23 8.14 -11.73 -2.83
C SER A 23 7.92 -10.94 -1.52
N PHE A 24 6.69 -10.54 -1.19
CA PHE A 24 6.42 -9.65 -0.05
C PHE A 24 5.68 -10.30 1.12
N LYS A 25 5.22 -11.55 0.99
CA LYS A 25 4.37 -12.19 2.01
C LYS A 25 4.99 -12.12 3.43
N PRO A 26 6.28 -12.43 3.64
CA PRO A 26 6.87 -12.34 4.98
C PRO A 26 6.88 -10.92 5.57
N LEU A 27 7.10 -9.90 4.71
CA LEU A 27 7.07 -8.50 5.13
C LEU A 27 5.64 -8.04 5.45
N LEU A 28 4.65 -8.46 4.66
CA LEU A 28 3.23 -8.19 4.91
C LEU A 28 2.75 -8.85 6.20
N ASP A 29 3.09 -10.11 6.44
CA ASP A 29 2.77 -10.83 7.67
C ASP A 29 3.40 -10.12 8.89
N SER A 30 4.65 -9.65 8.74
CA SER A 30 5.35 -8.91 9.79
C SER A 30 4.72 -7.54 10.05
N ALA A 31 4.31 -6.82 9.00
CA ALA A 31 3.61 -5.54 9.11
C ALA A 31 2.27 -5.71 9.83
N PHE A 32 1.48 -6.72 9.43
CA PHE A 32 0.20 -7.04 10.05
C PHE A 32 0.36 -7.39 11.53
N LYS A 33 1.31 -8.26 11.86
CA LYS A 33 1.60 -8.63 13.25
C LYS A 33 2.05 -7.42 14.08
N ALA A 34 2.93 -6.59 13.54
CA ALA A 34 3.38 -5.37 14.21
C ALA A 34 2.22 -4.41 14.48
N TYR A 35 1.31 -4.23 13.52
CA TYR A 35 0.11 -3.42 13.70
C TYR A 35 -0.80 -3.97 14.80
N GLN A 36 -1.07 -5.28 14.79
CA GLN A 36 -1.90 -5.94 15.81
C GLN A 36 -1.32 -5.81 17.22
N GLN A 37 0.01 -5.78 17.34
CA GLN A 37 0.73 -5.61 18.61
C GLN A 37 0.84 -4.14 19.04
N GLY A 38 0.34 -3.19 18.26
CA GLY A 38 0.49 -1.75 18.54
C GLY A 38 1.87 -1.19 18.22
N HIS A 39 2.75 -1.99 17.59
CA HIS A 39 4.08 -1.57 17.15
C HIS A 39 4.01 -0.84 15.81
N TYR A 40 3.33 0.31 15.78
CA TYR A 40 3.01 1.00 14.53
C TYR A 40 4.25 1.47 13.75
N GLU A 41 5.31 1.92 14.42
CA GLU A 41 6.57 2.30 13.74
C GLU A 41 7.22 1.11 13.02
N HIS A 42 7.21 -0.09 13.62
CA HIS A 42 7.70 -1.30 12.95
C HIS A 42 6.81 -1.68 11.77
N CYS A 43 5.49 -1.55 11.90
CA CYS A 43 4.55 -1.75 10.79
C CYS A 43 4.89 -0.85 9.60
N ILE A 44 5.11 0.45 9.85
CA ILE A 44 5.53 1.43 8.84
C ILE A 44 6.85 1.00 8.18
N GLN A 45 7.86 0.60 8.96
CA GLN A 45 9.16 0.16 8.42
C GLN A 45 9.03 -1.06 7.49
N PHE A 46 8.19 -2.04 7.83
CA PHE A 46 7.95 -3.19 6.95
C PHE A 46 7.31 -2.77 5.63
N TYR A 47 6.31 -1.87 5.67
CA TYR A 47 5.70 -1.36 4.45
C TYR A 47 6.66 -0.50 3.62
N GLN A 48 7.52 0.32 4.24
CA GLN A 48 8.54 1.09 3.53
C GLN A 48 9.53 0.19 2.77
N LYS A 49 9.90 -0.97 3.33
CA LYS A 49 10.74 -1.96 2.63
C LYS A 49 10.06 -2.54 1.40
N ILE A 50 8.74 -2.69 1.43
CA ILE A 50 7.94 -3.13 0.29
C ILE A 50 7.88 -2.01 -0.75
N GLU A 51 7.61 -0.77 -0.33
CA GLU A 51 7.55 0.40 -1.22
C GLU A 51 8.90 0.67 -1.92
N GLN A 52 10.02 0.49 -1.22
CA GLN A 52 11.37 0.61 -1.77
C GLN A 52 11.66 -0.36 -2.92
N GLN A 53 10.92 -1.47 -3.00
CA GLN A 53 11.02 -2.44 -4.10
C GLN A 53 10.08 -2.08 -5.27
N GLY A 54 9.45 -0.90 -5.22
CA GLY A 54 8.56 -0.40 -6.26
C GLY A 54 7.13 -0.95 -6.18
N TYR A 55 6.80 -1.76 -5.16
CA TYR A 55 5.44 -2.25 -4.98
C TYR A 55 4.58 -1.22 -4.26
N THR A 56 3.43 -0.92 -4.85
CA THR A 56 2.45 0.02 -4.29
C THR A 56 1.05 -0.52 -4.53
N SER A 57 0.17 -0.44 -3.54
CA SER A 57 -1.26 -0.77 -3.69
C SER A 57 -2.13 0.08 -2.76
N ALA A 58 -3.41 0.24 -3.10
CA ALA A 58 -4.35 0.97 -2.27
C ALA A 58 -4.41 0.39 -0.84
N TYR A 59 -4.47 -0.93 -0.72
CA TYR A 59 -4.48 -1.65 0.56
C TYR A 59 -3.21 -1.39 1.39
N MET A 60 -2.03 -1.39 0.75
CA MET A 60 -0.77 -1.10 1.41
C MET A 60 -0.76 0.33 1.96
N TYR A 61 -1.11 1.31 1.13
CA TYR A 61 -1.14 2.72 1.53
C TYR A 61 -2.20 3.02 2.59
N TYR A 62 -3.38 2.38 2.50
CA TYR A 62 -4.40 2.46 3.54
C TYR A 62 -3.87 1.96 4.88
N ASN A 63 -3.20 0.82 4.92
CA ASN A 63 -2.64 0.27 6.16
C ASN A 63 -1.45 1.08 6.70
N MET A 64 -0.62 1.67 5.83
CA MET A 64 0.39 2.64 6.26
C MET A 64 -0.26 3.88 6.86
N GLY A 65 -1.34 4.39 6.25
CA GLY A 65 -2.14 5.50 6.78
C GLY A 65 -2.68 5.19 8.16
N ASN A 66 -3.26 4.01 8.35
CA ASN A 66 -3.74 3.53 9.65
C ASN A 66 -2.60 3.47 10.69
N ALA A 67 -1.43 2.94 10.31
CA ALA A 67 -0.28 2.87 11.20
C ALA A 67 0.24 4.26 11.61
N TYR A 68 0.38 5.19 10.66
CA TYR A 68 0.77 6.58 10.95
C TYR A 68 -0.26 7.30 11.81
N PHE A 69 -1.55 7.07 11.57
CA PHE A 69 -2.61 7.67 12.39
C PHE A 69 -2.49 7.19 13.84
N ARG A 70 -2.30 5.88 14.03
CA ARG A 70 -2.18 5.25 15.35
C ARG A 70 -0.87 5.59 16.06
N SER A 71 0.17 6.00 15.35
CA SER A 71 1.38 6.60 15.93
C SER A 71 1.34 8.13 16.06
N ASN A 72 0.16 8.74 15.95
CA ASN A 72 -0.07 10.18 16.09
C ASN A 72 0.67 11.04 15.05
N GLN A 73 1.07 10.45 13.93
CA GLN A 73 1.69 11.13 12.78
C GLN A 73 0.62 11.52 11.74
N ILE A 74 -0.32 12.38 12.15
CA ILE A 74 -1.55 12.71 11.41
C ILE A 74 -1.28 13.16 9.96
N ALA A 75 -0.33 14.07 9.73
CA ALA A 75 -0.01 14.56 8.39
C ALA A 75 0.43 13.45 7.43
N LYS A 76 1.21 12.47 7.92
CA LYS A 76 1.60 11.30 7.12
C LYS A 76 0.43 10.36 6.91
N ALA A 77 -0.44 10.18 7.91
CA ALA A 77 -1.65 9.39 7.74
C ALA A 77 -2.50 9.91 6.57
N ILE A 78 -2.75 11.21 6.54
CA ILE A 78 -3.48 11.90 5.46
C ILE A 78 -2.80 11.64 4.11
N LEU A 79 -1.49 11.90 4.00
CA LEU A 79 -0.74 11.65 2.77
C LEU A 79 -0.91 10.22 2.25
N TYR A 80 -0.83 9.22 3.12
CA TYR A 80 -0.95 7.82 2.72
C TYR A 80 -2.38 7.40 2.42
N TYR A 81 -3.39 7.95 3.11
CA TYR A 81 -4.79 7.77 2.70
C TYR A 81 -5.08 8.42 1.35
N GLU A 82 -4.54 9.60 1.05
CA GLU A 82 -4.68 10.22 -0.27
C GLU A 82 -4.03 9.39 -1.38
N ARG A 83 -2.85 8.82 -1.12
CA ARG A 83 -2.21 7.87 -2.05
C ARG A 83 -3.07 6.62 -2.25
N ALA A 84 -3.69 6.11 -1.18
CA ALA A 84 -4.60 4.97 -1.26
C ALA A 84 -5.85 5.32 -2.08
N LEU A 85 -6.45 6.49 -1.83
CA LEU A 85 -7.65 6.97 -2.52
C LEU A 85 -7.41 7.19 -4.01
N ARG A 86 -6.21 7.67 -4.37
CA ARG A 86 -5.81 7.80 -5.79
C ARG A 86 -5.81 6.46 -6.52
N LEU A 87 -5.46 5.38 -5.82
CA LEU A 87 -5.41 4.02 -6.40
C LEU A 87 -6.78 3.31 -6.35
N ASN A 88 -7.61 3.60 -5.35
CA ASN A 88 -8.97 3.08 -5.25
C ASN A 88 -9.95 4.18 -4.81
N PRO A 89 -10.44 5.02 -5.74
CA PRO A 89 -11.28 6.18 -5.41
C PRO A 89 -12.64 5.83 -4.81
N SER A 90 -13.16 4.64 -5.08
CA SER A 90 -14.47 4.16 -4.61
C SER A 90 -14.43 3.49 -3.23
N ASP A 91 -13.25 3.39 -2.62
CA ASP A 91 -13.08 2.73 -1.33
C ASP A 91 -13.60 3.60 -0.18
N ILE A 92 -14.71 3.15 0.43
CA ILE A 92 -15.42 3.91 1.46
C ILE A 92 -14.57 3.98 2.74
N ASP A 93 -13.80 2.93 3.07
CA ASP A 93 -12.98 2.90 4.27
C ASP A 93 -11.81 3.90 4.15
N ILE A 94 -11.21 3.99 2.97
CA ILE A 94 -10.18 5.01 2.69
C ILE A 94 -10.77 6.41 2.81
N GLN A 95 -11.92 6.68 2.17
CA GLN A 95 -12.56 7.99 2.23
C GLN A 95 -12.91 8.39 3.67
N HIS A 96 -13.50 7.47 4.44
CA HIS A 96 -13.87 7.70 5.82
C HIS A 96 -12.64 7.97 6.69
N ASN A 97 -11.59 7.16 6.57
CA ASN A 97 -10.39 7.35 7.39
C ASN A 97 -9.62 8.63 7.01
N LEU A 98 -9.60 9.00 5.74
CA LEU A 98 -9.05 10.28 5.29
C LEU A 98 -9.86 11.46 5.88
N GLN A 99 -11.18 11.42 5.78
CA GLN A 99 -12.05 12.44 6.34
C GLN A 99 -11.86 12.56 7.86
N PHE A 100 -11.80 11.43 8.56
CA PHE A 100 -11.56 11.38 10.00
C PHE A 100 -10.20 11.97 10.36
N ALA A 101 -9.13 11.58 9.66
CA ALA A 101 -7.80 12.13 9.89
C ALA A 101 -7.73 13.65 9.66
N ASN A 102 -8.44 14.17 8.65
CA ASN A 102 -8.52 15.61 8.39
C ASN A 102 -9.19 16.40 9.51
N THR A 103 -10.03 15.78 10.35
CA THR A 103 -10.62 16.48 11.52
C THR A 103 -9.59 16.87 12.58
N PHE A 104 -8.41 16.24 12.57
CA PHE A 104 -7.30 16.54 13.47
C PHE A 104 -6.41 17.68 12.95
N VAL A 105 -6.64 18.17 11.72
CA VAL A 105 -5.93 19.33 11.18
C VAL A 105 -6.66 20.59 11.61
N THR A 106 -5.99 21.48 12.32
CA THR A 106 -6.54 22.76 12.79
C THR A 106 -6.80 23.74 11.65
N ASP A 107 -6.00 23.67 10.58
CA ASP A 107 -6.16 24.48 9.38
C ASP A 107 -7.04 23.75 8.37
N LYS A 108 -8.15 24.38 7.97
CA LYS A 108 -8.99 23.87 6.87
C LYS A 108 -8.20 23.93 5.58
N ILE A 109 -7.62 22.80 5.16
CA ILE A 109 -7.04 22.66 3.83
C ILE A 109 -8.22 22.69 2.85
N SER A 110 -8.34 23.75 2.05
CA SER A 110 -9.37 23.83 1.01
C SER A 110 -9.17 22.70 0.00
N GLU A 111 -10.26 22.03 -0.38
CA GLU A 111 -10.22 20.94 -1.37
C GLU A 111 -9.48 21.38 -2.62
N LEU A 112 -8.52 20.57 -3.07
CA LEU A 112 -7.84 20.82 -4.34
C LEU A 112 -8.88 20.78 -5.48
N PRO A 113 -8.83 21.73 -6.43
CA PRO A 113 -9.80 21.75 -7.52
C PRO A 113 -9.73 20.43 -8.30
N LYS A 114 -10.89 19.81 -8.52
CA LYS A 114 -11.00 18.61 -9.35
C LYS A 114 -10.58 18.98 -10.78
N PRO A 115 -9.56 18.32 -11.37
CA PRO A 115 -9.27 18.52 -12.78
C PRO A 115 -10.51 18.07 -13.59
N PHE A 116 -10.91 18.95 -14.52
CA PHE A 116 -12.11 18.84 -15.35
C PHE A 116 -12.16 17.55 -16.17
#